data_AF-A0A4P5UQT5-F1
#
_entry.id   AF-A0A4P5UQT5-F1
#
_cell.length_a   1.000
_cell.length_b   1.000
_cell.length_c   1.000
_cell.angle_alpha   90.00
_cell.angle_beta   90.00
_cell.angle_gamma   90.00
#
_symmetry.space_group_name_H-M   'P 1'
#
loop_
_entity.id
_entity.type
_entity.pdbx_description
1 polymer ?
#
loop_
_entity_poly.entity_id
_entity_poly.type
_entity_poly.pdbx_seq_one_letter_code
_entity_poly.pdbx_strand_id
1 'polypeptide(L)'
;MKRRVFFEQLIKFSSISGMSLLTLFGLFPSFFTTKKTSAKLVLGTEEDVFNQATHITKQINDRTLIIKKSTDGAVEAFDSSCTHAGCPVRWNEADQTFLCKCHGGIFDSQGMPVAGPPKKPLNKLIVMKRDLTQEIVIYLDKAHE
;
A
#
# COMPACT_ATOMS: atom_id res chain seq x y z
N MET A 1 24.09 -17.39 63.30
CA MET A 1 22.67 -17.27 62.90
C MET A 1 22.39 -15.94 62.17
N LYS A 2 22.87 -15.73 60.94
CA LYS A 2 22.61 -14.50 60.14
C LYS A 2 22.55 -14.72 58.61
N ARG A 3 22.24 -15.94 58.14
CA ARG A 3 22.09 -16.24 56.69
C ARG A 3 20.67 -16.65 56.29
N ARG A 4 19.89 -17.25 57.19
CA ARG A 4 18.48 -17.61 56.94
C ARG A 4 17.55 -16.39 56.90
N VAL A 5 17.82 -15.37 57.72
CA VAL A 5 17.02 -14.13 57.78
C VAL A 5 17.21 -13.24 56.54
N PHE A 6 18.44 -13.20 55.99
CA PHE A 6 18.75 -12.45 54.77
C PHE A 6 18.06 -13.04 53.54
N PHE A 7 18.01 -14.37 53.43
CA PHE A 7 17.33 -15.06 52.33
C PHE A 7 15.80 -14.91 52.40
N GLU A 8 15.23 -14.96 53.61
CA GLU A 8 13.82 -14.67 53.87
C GLU A 8 13.42 -13.22 53.51
N GLN A 9 14.32 -12.24 53.74
CA GLN A 9 14.06 -10.85 53.36
C GLN A 9 14.13 -10.64 51.83
N LEU A 10 15.07 -11.29 51.13
CA LEU A 10 15.17 -11.20 49.66
C LEU A 10 13.93 -11.76 48.94
N ILE A 11 13.36 -12.87 49.42
CA ILE A 11 12.14 -13.46 48.85
C ILE A 11 10.94 -12.51 49.04
N LYS A 12 10.90 -11.76 50.15
CA LYS A 12 9.81 -10.80 50.45
C LYS A 12 9.87 -9.53 49.57
N PHE A 13 11.05 -9.12 49.10
CA PHE A 13 11.19 -7.96 48.21
C PHE A 13 10.95 -8.27 46.73
N SER A 14 11.06 -9.54 46.30
CA SER A 14 10.81 -9.95 44.90
C SER A 14 9.34 -9.83 44.47
N SER A 15 8.39 -9.81 45.41
CA SER A 15 6.96 -9.87 45.09
C SER A 15 6.30 -8.50 44.93
N ILE A 16 6.94 -7.41 45.35
CA ILE A 16 6.35 -6.05 45.33
C ILE A 16 6.66 -5.31 44.01
N SER A 17 7.71 -5.69 43.29
CA SER A 17 8.08 -5.06 42.01
C SER A 17 7.28 -5.58 40.80
N GLY A 18 6.71 -6.78 40.89
CA GLY A 18 6.01 -7.44 39.77
C GLY A 18 4.57 -6.95 39.52
N MET A 19 3.91 -6.38 40.53
CA MET A 19 2.51 -5.95 40.44
C MET A 19 2.30 -4.52 39.93
N SER A 20 3.37 -3.71 39.81
CA SER A 20 3.27 -2.32 39.33
C SER A 20 3.42 -2.19 37.80
N LEU A 21 3.86 -3.24 37.09
CA LEU A 21 4.07 -3.18 35.65
C LEU A 21 2.80 -3.53 34.83
N LEU A 22 1.83 -4.24 35.43
CA LEU A 22 0.61 -4.67 34.75
C LEU A 22 -0.46 -3.57 34.66
N THR A 23 -0.43 -2.55 35.52
CA THR A 23 -1.35 -1.40 35.44
C THR A 23 -0.96 -0.40 34.35
N LEU A 24 0.30 -0.40 33.89
CA LEU A 24 0.75 0.36 32.72
C LEU A 24 0.31 -0.28 31.39
N PHE A 25 0.00 -1.58 31.37
CA PHE A 25 -0.49 -2.28 30.17
C PHE A 25 -2.01 -2.14 29.97
N GLY A 26 -2.77 -1.93 31.04
CA GLY A 26 -4.24 -1.74 30.99
C GLY A 26 -4.71 -0.34 30.57
N LEU A 27 -3.78 0.62 30.45
CA LEU A 27 -4.02 1.97 29.92
C LEU A 27 -3.44 2.16 28.52
N PHE A 28 -3.12 1.08 27.79
CA PHE A 28 -3.03 1.19 26.34
C PHE A 28 -4.45 1.17 25.81
N PRO A 29 -5.03 2.32 25.39
CA PRO A 29 -6.31 2.29 24.71
C PRO A 29 -6.14 1.33 23.55
N SER A 30 -7.04 0.35 23.45
CA SER A 30 -7.16 -0.58 22.34
C SER A 30 -6.88 0.20 21.05
N PHE A 31 -5.65 0.09 20.54
CA PHE A 31 -5.09 1.02 19.57
C PHE A 31 -5.70 0.61 18.24
N PHE A 32 -6.90 1.13 18.01
CA PHE A 32 -7.56 1.25 16.73
C PHE A 32 -7.32 0.08 15.76
N THR A 33 -7.96 -1.07 16.01
CA THR A 33 -8.39 -1.92 14.90
C THR A 33 -9.50 -1.16 14.17
N THR A 34 -9.13 -0.19 13.34
CA THR A 34 -10.08 0.41 12.40
C THR A 34 -10.53 -0.69 11.44
N LYS A 35 -11.84 -0.89 11.32
CA LYS A 35 -12.42 -1.86 10.38
C LYS A 35 -12.02 -1.43 8.97
N LYS A 36 -11.05 -2.15 8.39
CA LYS A 36 -10.42 -1.86 7.08
C LYS A 36 -11.50 -1.89 5.98
N THR A 37 -11.92 -0.73 5.50
CA THR A 37 -12.83 -0.59 4.36
C THR A 37 -12.04 -0.07 3.17
N SER A 38 -12.02 -0.82 2.06
CA SER A 38 -11.41 -0.44 0.78
C SER A 38 -12.23 0.69 0.13
N ALA A 39 -11.58 1.75 -0.34
CA ALA A 39 -12.27 2.83 -1.05
C ALA A 39 -12.54 2.40 -2.50
N LYS A 40 -13.73 2.68 -3.01
CA LYS A 40 -14.15 2.36 -4.38
C LYS A 40 -14.13 3.64 -5.22
N LEU A 41 -13.43 3.62 -6.35
CA LEU A 41 -13.39 4.70 -7.32
C LEU A 41 -14.16 4.28 -8.58
N VAL A 42 -15.14 5.08 -8.99
CA VAL A 42 -15.85 4.90 -10.26
C VAL A 42 -15.35 5.98 -11.21
N LEU A 43 -14.81 5.59 -12.36
CA LEU A 43 -14.21 6.53 -13.32
C LEU A 43 -15.15 6.93 -14.46
N GLY A 44 -16.15 6.10 -14.78
CA GLY A 44 -17.02 6.27 -15.94
C GLY A 44 -16.74 5.23 -17.02
N THR A 45 -17.24 5.46 -18.23
CA THR A 45 -17.04 4.54 -19.37
C THR A 45 -15.62 4.64 -19.93
N GLU A 46 -15.20 3.65 -20.71
CA GLU A 46 -13.88 3.70 -21.35
C GLU A 46 -13.69 4.91 -22.29
N GLU A 47 -14.74 5.33 -22.98
CA GLU A 47 -14.68 6.46 -23.90
C GLU A 47 -14.44 7.76 -23.13
N ASP A 48 -15.22 7.98 -22.07
CA ASP A 48 -15.11 9.16 -21.22
C ASP A 48 -13.75 9.23 -20.50
N VAL A 49 -13.25 8.07 -20.07
CA VAL A 49 -12.03 7.98 -19.26
C VAL A 49 -10.79 8.17 -20.11
N PHE A 50 -10.72 7.54 -21.28
CA PHE A 50 -9.50 7.55 -22.10
C PHE A 50 -9.51 8.63 -23.18
N ASN A 51 -10.66 9.01 -23.72
CA ASN A 51 -10.77 9.99 -24.81
C ASN A 51 -9.67 9.81 -25.89
N GLN A 52 -9.62 8.60 -26.48
CA GLN A 52 -8.62 8.17 -27.48
C GLN A 52 -7.18 7.96 -26.98
N ALA A 53 -6.85 8.29 -25.72
CA ALA A 53 -5.56 8.00 -25.13
C ALA A 53 -5.39 6.51 -24.78
N THR A 54 -4.14 6.03 -24.72
CA THR A 54 -3.87 4.65 -24.29
C THR A 54 -3.78 4.52 -22.77
N HIS A 55 -3.50 5.63 -22.09
CA HIS A 55 -3.43 5.71 -20.64
C HIS A 55 -3.85 7.09 -20.13
N ILE A 56 -4.21 7.13 -18.85
CA ILE A 56 -4.41 8.36 -18.09
C ILE A 56 -3.68 8.28 -16.76
N THR A 57 -3.36 9.44 -16.20
CA THR A 57 -2.87 9.55 -14.82
C THR A 57 -3.92 10.29 -14.00
N LYS A 58 -4.36 9.69 -12.89
CA LYS A 58 -5.41 10.25 -12.02
C LYS A 58 -4.88 10.37 -10.60
N GLN A 59 -4.95 11.57 -10.03
CA GLN A 59 -4.67 11.78 -8.61
C GLN A 59 -5.95 11.64 -7.80
N ILE A 60 -5.89 10.84 -6.73
CA ILE A 60 -6.97 10.55 -5.80
C ILE A 60 -6.39 10.65 -4.39
N ASN A 61 -6.78 11.69 -3.64
CA ASN A 61 -6.14 12.08 -2.39
C ASN A 61 -4.62 12.24 -2.60
N ASP A 62 -3.81 11.58 -1.76
CA ASP A 62 -2.34 11.60 -1.83
C ASP A 62 -1.74 10.53 -2.74
N ARG A 63 -2.59 9.81 -3.50
CA ARG A 63 -2.16 8.75 -4.41
C ARG A 63 -2.32 9.18 -5.85
N THR A 64 -1.32 8.87 -6.66
CA THR A 64 -1.39 9.04 -8.11
C THR A 64 -1.45 7.68 -8.76
N LEU A 65 -2.48 7.45 -9.56
CA LEU A 65 -2.76 6.20 -10.26
C LEU A 65 -2.46 6.36 -11.74
N ILE A 66 -1.87 5.34 -12.34
CA ILE A 66 -1.72 5.21 -13.78
C ILE A 66 -2.70 4.14 -14.24
N ILE A 67 -3.61 4.50 -15.14
CA ILE A 67 -4.64 3.63 -15.67
C ILE A 67 -4.38 3.50 -17.16
N LYS A 68 -4.15 2.28 -17.65
CA LYS A 68 -3.78 2.03 -19.04
C LYS A 68 -4.64 0.94 -19.66
N LYS A 69 -4.72 0.96 -20.99
CA LYS A 69 -5.20 -0.18 -21.77
C LYS A 69 -4.04 -1.13 -22.02
N SER A 70 -4.25 -2.40 -21.70
CA SER A 70 -3.39 -3.49 -22.10
C SER A 70 -3.60 -3.80 -23.59
N THR A 71 -2.65 -4.52 -24.18
CA THR A 71 -2.67 -4.92 -25.60
C THR A 71 -3.88 -5.79 -25.97
N ASP A 72 -4.44 -6.52 -25.01
CA ASP A 72 -5.67 -7.31 -25.15
C ASP A 72 -6.96 -6.50 -24.95
N GLY A 73 -6.84 -5.18 -24.73
CA GLY A 73 -7.95 -4.27 -24.47
C GLY A 73 -8.43 -4.27 -23.01
N ALA A 74 -7.80 -5.04 -22.12
CA ALA A 74 -8.12 -4.97 -20.69
C ALA A 74 -7.66 -3.63 -20.08
N VAL A 75 -8.43 -3.09 -19.14
CA VAL A 75 -8.02 -1.90 -18.39
C VAL A 75 -7.25 -2.33 -17.14
N GLU A 76 -6.07 -1.78 -16.97
CA GLU A 76 -5.21 -2.05 -15.82
C GLU A 76 -4.90 -0.75 -15.09
N ALA A 77 -4.78 -0.82 -13.77
CA ALA A 77 -4.46 0.32 -12.93
C ALA A 77 -3.31 0.00 -11.99
N PHE A 78 -2.38 0.94 -11.85
CA PHE A 78 -1.21 0.83 -11.01
C PHE A 78 -1.06 2.07 -10.14
N ASP A 79 -0.60 1.88 -8.90
CA ASP A 79 -0.08 3.00 -8.12
C ASP A 79 1.22 3.49 -8.77
N SER A 80 1.34 4.81 -8.95
CA SER A 80 2.55 5.40 -9.52
C SER A 80 3.73 5.42 -8.53
N SER A 81 3.55 5.02 -7.28
CA SER A 81 4.61 5.00 -6.28
C SER A 81 5.63 3.90 -6.58
N CYS A 82 6.86 4.31 -6.91
CA CYS A 82 7.96 3.37 -7.12
C CYS A 82 8.25 2.58 -5.85
N THR A 83 8.35 1.25 -5.95
CA THR A 83 8.58 0.35 -4.82
C THR A 83 9.98 0.42 -4.18
N HIS A 84 10.86 1.27 -4.70
CA HIS A 84 12.15 1.58 -4.07
C HIS A 84 11.99 2.61 -2.95
N ALA A 85 11.59 3.84 -3.30
CA ALA A 85 11.56 4.98 -2.38
C ALA A 85 10.31 5.87 -2.54
N GLY A 86 9.26 5.37 -3.20
CA GLY A 86 7.97 6.09 -3.34
C GLY A 86 7.93 7.17 -4.42
N CYS A 87 9.01 7.43 -5.14
CA CYS A 87 8.99 8.38 -6.25
C CYS A 87 7.93 8.06 -7.31
N PRO A 88 7.29 9.05 -7.94
CA PRO A 88 6.30 8.81 -8.99
C PRO A 88 6.97 8.25 -10.24
N VAL A 89 6.48 7.09 -10.69
CA VAL A 89 6.80 6.50 -11.98
C VAL A 89 5.88 7.10 -13.06
N ARG A 90 6.31 7.03 -14.31
CA ARG A 90 5.51 7.43 -15.47
C ARG A 90 5.41 6.27 -16.45
N TRP A 91 4.27 6.16 -17.13
CA TRP A 91 4.12 5.24 -18.24
C TRP A 91 4.83 5.77 -19.48
N ASN A 92 5.60 4.91 -20.14
CA ASN A 92 6.21 5.15 -21.43
C ASN A 92 5.52 4.26 -22.45
N GLU A 93 4.67 4.86 -23.28
CA GLU A 93 3.89 4.15 -24.30
C GLU A 93 4.77 3.51 -25.36
N ALA A 94 5.89 4.14 -25.74
CA ALA A 94 6.75 3.65 -26.82
C ALA A 94 7.41 2.31 -26.45
N ASP A 95 7.91 2.21 -25.23
CA ASP A 95 8.61 1.00 -24.75
C ASP A 95 7.72 0.07 -23.93
N GLN A 96 6.46 0.45 -23.68
CA GLN A 96 5.52 -0.27 -22.81
C GLN A 96 6.11 -0.54 -21.41
N THR A 97 6.74 0.48 -20.81
CA THR A 97 7.41 0.39 -19.50
C THR A 97 6.97 1.49 -18.56
N PHE A 98 7.14 1.26 -17.25
CA PHE A 98 7.09 2.33 -16.25
C PHE A 98 8.50 2.79 -15.89
N LEU A 99 8.71 4.10 -15.89
CA LEU A 99 10.00 4.73 -15.64
C LEU A 99 9.99 5.57 -14.37
N CYS A 100 10.89 5.26 -13.44
CA CYS A 100 11.19 6.03 -12.25
C CYS A 100 12.44 6.88 -12.47
N LYS A 101 12.26 8.21 -12.58
CA LYS A 101 13.37 9.15 -12.85
C LYS A 101 14.31 9.38 -11.67
N CYS A 102 13.98 8.94 -10.46
CA CYS A 102 14.80 9.21 -9.28
C CYS A 102 16.14 8.45 -9.30
N HIS A 103 16.10 7.15 -9.58
CA HIS A 103 17.30 6.28 -9.57
C HIS A 103 17.30 5.27 -10.74
N GLY A 104 16.57 5.59 -11.81
CA GLY A 104 16.51 4.74 -13.02
C GLY A 104 15.79 3.40 -12.81
N GLY A 105 14.77 3.36 -11.96
CA GLY A 105 13.93 2.16 -11.82
C GLY A 105 13.08 1.97 -13.08
N ILE A 106 13.11 0.78 -13.66
CA ILE A 106 12.32 0.43 -14.85
C ILE A 106 11.45 -0.78 -14.50
N PHE A 107 10.17 -0.71 -14.86
CA PHE A 107 9.23 -1.82 -14.75
C PHE A 107 8.64 -2.13 -16.11
N ASP A 108 8.32 -3.41 -16.36
CA ASP A 108 7.66 -3.83 -17.59
C ASP A 108 6.17 -3.41 -17.64
N SER A 109 5.47 -3.79 -18.69
CA SER A 109 4.05 -3.47 -18.90
C SER A 109 3.11 -4.04 -17.83
N GLN A 110 3.57 -5.04 -17.08
CA GLN A 110 2.85 -5.67 -15.97
C GLN A 110 3.30 -5.13 -14.59
N GLY A 111 4.22 -4.17 -14.57
CA GLY A 111 4.74 -3.55 -13.37
C GLY A 111 5.84 -4.36 -12.67
N MET A 112 6.40 -5.40 -13.30
CA MET A 112 7.52 -6.16 -12.73
C MET A 112 8.84 -5.38 -12.89
N PRO A 113 9.73 -5.38 -11.89
CA PRO A 113 11.00 -4.67 -11.99
C PRO A 113 11.91 -5.34 -13.03
N VAL A 114 12.42 -4.54 -13.96
CA VAL A 114 13.34 -4.97 -15.03
C VAL A 114 14.74 -4.44 -14.77
N ALA A 115 14.86 -3.20 -14.29
CA ALA A 115 16.14 -2.57 -14.02
C ALA A 115 16.07 -1.55 -12.88
N GLY A 116 17.26 -1.19 -12.38
CA GLY A 116 17.43 -0.24 -11.30
C GLY A 116 17.25 -0.87 -9.90
N PRO A 117 17.18 -0.03 -8.86
CA PRO A 117 17.07 -0.49 -7.47
C PRO A 117 15.81 -1.27 -7.07
N PRO A 118 14.60 -1.04 -7.64
CA PRO A 118 13.39 -1.72 -7.20
C PRO A 118 13.49 -3.26 -7.29
N LYS A 119 13.10 -3.96 -6.22
CA LYS A 119 13.05 -5.43 -6.16
C LYS A 119 11.63 -6.02 -6.13
N LYS A 120 10.62 -5.16 -6.01
CA LYS A 120 9.21 -5.53 -5.91
C LYS A 120 8.42 -4.95 -7.08
N PRO A 121 7.38 -5.63 -7.57
CA PRO A 121 6.52 -5.08 -8.60
C PRO A 121 5.77 -3.83 -8.12
N LEU A 122 5.37 -2.98 -9.06
CA LEU A 122 4.43 -1.90 -8.80
C LEU A 122 3.13 -2.44 -8.22
N ASN A 123 2.48 -1.62 -7.39
CA ASN A 123 1.21 -1.99 -6.79
C ASN A 123 0.10 -1.95 -7.86
N LYS A 124 -0.33 -3.12 -8.34
CA LYS A 124 -1.43 -3.28 -9.29
C LYS A 124 -2.75 -3.28 -8.53
N LEU A 125 -3.67 -2.41 -8.94
CA LEU A 125 -4.99 -2.27 -8.34
C LEU A 125 -6.01 -3.18 -9.03
N ILE A 126 -7.06 -3.56 -8.28
CA ILE A 126 -8.15 -4.35 -8.82
C ILE A 126 -9.06 -3.44 -9.64
N VAL A 127 -9.23 -3.80 -10.91
CA VAL A 127 -10.14 -3.13 -11.85
C VAL A 127 -11.30 -4.06 -12.17
N MET A 128 -12.52 -3.55 -12.13
CA MET A 128 -13.73 -4.25 -12.55
C MET A 128 -14.53 -3.37 -13.50
N LYS A 129 -15.21 -3.99 -14.46
CA LYS A 129 -16.24 -3.33 -15.28
C LYS A 129 -17.60 -3.68 -14.70
N ARG A 130 -18.49 -2.69 -14.56
CA ARG A 130 -19.87 -2.98 -14.14
C ARG A 130 -20.67 -3.49 -15.35
N ASP A 131 -21.34 -4.64 -15.18
CA ASP A 131 -22.01 -5.33 -16.28
C ASP A 131 -23.02 -4.46 -17.05
N LEU A 132 -23.83 -3.67 -16.35
CA LEU A 132 -24.92 -2.90 -16.95
C LEU A 132 -24.47 -1.56 -17.56
N THR A 133 -23.48 -0.89 -16.97
CA THR A 133 -23.08 0.47 -17.37
C THR A 133 -21.73 0.51 -18.09
N GLN A 134 -21.01 -0.61 -18.12
CA GLN A 134 -19.62 -0.70 -18.62
C GLN A 134 -18.67 0.31 -17.96
N GLU A 135 -19.02 0.80 -16.77
CA GLU A 135 -18.18 1.72 -16.01
C GLU A 135 -16.96 1.00 -15.44
N ILE A 136 -15.81 1.65 -15.56
CA ILE A 136 -14.57 1.23 -14.93
C ILE A 136 -14.64 1.58 -13.45
N VAL A 137 -14.46 0.55 -12.63
CA VAL A 137 -14.40 0.63 -11.17
C VAL A 137 -13.02 0.17 -10.72
N ILE A 138 -12.35 0.99 -9.93
CA ILE A 138 -11.05 0.68 -9.32
C ILE A 138 -11.23 0.55 -7.82
N TYR A 139 -10.75 -0.54 -7.24
CA TYR A 139 -10.72 -0.75 -5.80
C TYR A 139 -9.36 -0.30 -5.27
N LEU A 140 -9.39 0.69 -4.39
CA LEU A 140 -8.21 1.22 -3.73
C LEU A 140 -8.02 0.45 -2.41
N ASP A 141 -6.95 -0.33 -2.35
CA ASP A 141 -6.50 -0.89 -1.08
C ASP A 141 -6.12 0.26 -0.13
N LYS A 142 -6.53 0.19 1.14
CA LYS A 142 -5.92 1.02 2.18
C LYS A 142 -4.47 0.54 2.40
N ALA A 143 -3.57 1.05 1.59
CA ALA A 143 -2.13 1.01 1.76
C ALA A 143 -1.65 2.46 1.63
N HIS A 144 -0.84 2.92 2.59
CA HIS A 144 -0.26 4.27 2.69
C HIS A 144 -1.11 5.33 3.42
N GLU A 145 -1.57 5.01 4.63
CA GLU A 145 -1.89 6.01 5.67
C GLU A 145 -0.87 5.85 6.80
#